data_AF-A0A9W6STI3-F1
#
_entry.id   AF-A0A9W6STI3-F1
#
_cell.length_a   1.000
_cell.length_b   1.000
_cell.length_c   1.000
_cell.angle_alpha   90.00
_cell.angle_beta   90.00
_cell.angle_gamma   90.00
#
_symmetry.space_group_name_H-M   'P 1'
#
loop_
_entity.id
_entity.type
_entity.pdbx_description
1 polymer ?
#
loop_
_entity_poly.entity_id
_entity_poly.type
_entity_poly.pdbx_seq_one_letter_code
_entity_poly.pdbx_strand_id
1 'polypeptide(L)'
;MIRLALGTFGAFAALSGLTMLATTGNLLYLAVLGAGLAVGLPAMSYWEFGPTKGAATRRRLERGEGMPAVVTDADEKTDNEGNVSLDLTVAVHGDHTDPYRIKIAESVKPDHRWMYTVGTKLVVVPKRPGRPEVAIAEHPGPEWAERLEKWPVPEDLPPRAETKIEVTRRHAAVFVTALLAGIAVSAAIRPAATAEVVGGVFSGAYNDFVFGDRRAQAVARLTEDHPEVAAIEFRSDGRVLADARAERNPMYLDTYAYEYGEVTREGPATDQRPYPDLFAPGSLDLDVIGVMANRARELTGIHDPGDAQARVWIADGVLTCQVFLTDDYVQGQVTFSATGEVLGMSGGAPGSAAARAN
;
A
#
# COMPACT_ATOMS: atom_id res chain seq x y z
N MET A 1 -1.89 0.65 28.79
CA MET A 1 -2.25 -0.60 28.09
C MET A 1 -1.28 -0.93 26.95
N ILE A 2 -1.14 -0.12 25.90
CA ILE A 2 -0.28 -0.43 24.70
C ILE A 2 1.12 -0.98 25.04
N ARG A 3 1.86 -0.38 25.99
CA ARG A 3 3.19 -0.88 26.42
C ARG A 3 3.20 -2.31 26.99
N LEU A 4 2.07 -2.78 27.53
CA LEU A 4 1.93 -4.16 28.01
C LEU A 4 1.72 -5.12 26.82
N ALA A 5 0.93 -4.69 25.82
CA ALA A 5 0.60 -5.48 24.64
C ALA A 5 1.82 -5.78 23.76
N LEU A 6 2.74 -4.82 23.53
CA LEU A 6 3.99 -5.09 22.81
C LEU A 6 4.89 -6.06 23.58
N GLY A 7 4.92 -5.97 24.91
CA GLY A 7 5.67 -6.90 25.76
C GLY A 7 5.17 -8.34 25.63
N THR A 8 3.84 -8.54 25.65
CA THR A 8 3.25 -9.86 25.42
C THR A 8 3.40 -10.33 23.98
N PHE A 9 3.33 -9.45 22.97
CA PHE A 9 3.49 -9.84 21.56
C PHE A 9 4.92 -10.30 21.25
N GLY A 10 5.93 -9.58 21.75
CA GLY A 10 7.34 -9.99 21.65
C GLY A 10 7.63 -11.30 22.38
N ALA A 11 7.05 -11.49 23.56
CA ALA A 11 7.15 -12.76 24.29
C ALA A 11 6.46 -13.92 23.55
N PHE A 12 5.30 -13.68 22.93
CA PHE A 12 4.57 -14.70 22.18
C PHE A 12 5.33 -15.11 20.90
N ALA A 13 5.85 -14.14 20.14
CA ALA A 13 6.69 -14.40 18.98
C ALA A 13 7.97 -15.19 19.35
N ALA A 14 8.61 -14.86 20.47
CA ALA A 14 9.74 -15.62 20.99
C ALA A 14 9.35 -17.05 21.41
N LEU A 15 8.16 -17.25 22.01
CA LEU A 15 7.68 -18.56 22.44
C LEU A 15 7.26 -19.45 21.26
N SER A 16 6.61 -18.88 20.23
CA SER A 16 6.30 -19.56 18.97
C SER A 16 7.58 -19.92 18.18
N GLY A 17 8.58 -19.03 18.19
CA GLY A 17 9.91 -19.35 17.68
C GLY A 17 10.56 -20.51 18.45
N LEU A 18 10.40 -20.56 19.78
CA LEU A 18 10.88 -21.63 20.65
C LEU A 18 10.19 -22.99 20.43
N THR A 19 8.91 -23.02 20.01
CA THR A 19 8.25 -24.29 19.65
C THR A 19 8.59 -24.76 18.23
N MET A 20 8.81 -23.87 17.26
CA MET A 20 9.39 -24.26 15.95
C MET A 20 10.86 -24.69 16.04
N LEU A 21 11.59 -24.19 17.03
CA LEU A 21 12.97 -24.55 17.37
C LEU A 21 13.12 -26.05 17.69
N ALA A 22 12.08 -26.67 18.24
CA ALA A 22 12.09 -28.09 18.61
C ALA A 22 11.92 -29.06 17.43
N THR A 23 11.44 -28.59 16.27
CA THR A 23 10.97 -29.47 15.18
C THR A 23 11.76 -29.37 13.86
N THR A 24 12.55 -28.31 13.63
CA THR A 24 13.07 -27.98 12.29
C THR A 24 14.60 -27.92 12.13
N GLY A 25 15.38 -27.99 13.22
CA GLY A 25 16.86 -28.15 13.19
C GLY A 25 17.69 -27.02 12.54
N ASN A 26 17.07 -25.96 12.01
CA ASN A 26 17.73 -24.92 11.21
C ASN A 26 18.24 -23.73 12.02
N LEU A 27 19.21 -23.98 12.92
CA LEU A 27 19.82 -22.93 13.78
C LEU A 27 20.37 -21.72 13.00
N LEU A 28 20.89 -21.93 11.78
CA LEU A 28 21.53 -20.87 11.00
C LEU A 28 20.53 -19.80 10.50
N TYR A 29 19.32 -20.21 10.12
CA TYR A 29 18.29 -19.30 9.60
C TYR A 29 17.77 -18.35 10.70
N LEU A 30 17.67 -18.88 11.92
CA LEU A 30 17.31 -18.12 13.12
C LEU A 30 18.43 -17.18 13.60
N ALA A 31 19.70 -17.47 13.34
CA ALA A 31 20.79 -16.54 13.62
C ALA A 31 20.70 -15.27 12.76
N VAL A 32 20.39 -15.43 11.46
CA VAL A 32 20.25 -14.30 10.52
C VAL A 32 18.98 -13.50 10.81
N LEU A 33 17.82 -14.15 10.95
CA LEU A 33 16.57 -13.48 11.32
C LEU A 33 16.63 -12.84 12.71
N GLY A 34 17.23 -13.53 13.68
CA GLY A 34 17.42 -13.05 15.05
C GLY A 34 18.30 -11.80 15.11
N ALA A 35 19.42 -11.78 14.39
CA ALA A 35 20.26 -10.58 14.27
C ALA A 35 19.52 -9.43 13.56
N GLY A 36 18.83 -9.73 12.45
CA GLY A 36 18.02 -8.74 11.71
C GLY A 36 16.93 -8.09 12.56
N LEU A 37 16.20 -8.89 13.35
CA LEU A 37 15.15 -8.39 14.26
C LEU A 37 15.74 -7.69 15.49
N ALA A 38 16.81 -8.23 16.11
CA ALA A 38 17.42 -7.66 17.30
C ALA A 38 18.13 -6.31 17.05
N VAL A 39 18.54 -6.03 15.81
CA VAL A 39 19.06 -4.70 15.42
C VAL A 39 17.95 -3.84 14.80
N GLY A 40 17.11 -4.41 13.93
CA GLY A 40 16.07 -3.70 13.21
C GLY A 40 14.92 -3.19 14.09
N LEU A 41 14.43 -3.98 15.05
CA LEU A 41 13.33 -3.56 15.92
C LEU A 41 13.73 -2.41 16.87
N PRO A 42 14.89 -2.42 17.55
CA PRO A 42 15.34 -1.26 18.32
C PRO A 42 15.63 -0.03 17.45
N ALA A 43 16.18 -0.21 16.24
CA ALA A 43 16.42 0.89 15.31
C ALA A 43 15.09 1.55 14.87
N MET A 44 14.10 0.78 14.42
CA MET A 44 12.77 1.30 14.08
C MET A 44 12.06 1.88 15.30
N SER A 45 12.12 1.22 16.46
CA SER A 45 11.53 1.73 17.71
C SER A 45 12.13 3.08 18.13
N TYR A 46 13.42 3.29 17.93
CA TYR A 46 14.08 4.57 18.20
C TYR A 46 13.79 5.63 17.12
N TRP A 47 13.52 5.21 15.88
CA TRP A 47 13.20 6.08 14.75
C TRP A 47 11.75 6.60 14.80
N GLU A 48 10.79 5.77 15.24
CA GLU A 48 9.39 6.16 15.47
C GLU A 48 9.14 6.74 16.88
N PHE A 49 9.78 6.19 17.91
CA PHE A 49 9.46 6.47 19.33
C PHE A 49 10.67 6.88 20.20
N GLY A 50 11.80 7.24 19.59
CA GLY A 50 12.87 7.97 20.28
C GLY A 50 12.33 9.25 20.95
N PRO A 51 12.99 9.77 22.00
CA PRO A 51 12.42 10.79 22.91
C PRO A 51 11.84 11.97 22.14
N THR A 52 10.51 12.02 22.05
CA THR A 52 9.80 12.73 20.98
C THR A 52 9.78 14.23 21.23
N LYS A 53 10.79 14.92 20.69
CA LYS A 53 10.82 16.39 20.56
C LYS A 53 9.48 16.86 19.98
N GLY A 54 8.80 17.78 20.68
CA GLY A 54 7.47 18.26 20.30
C GLY A 54 6.27 17.41 20.72
N ALA A 55 6.43 16.30 21.48
CA ALA A 55 5.29 15.45 21.90
C ALA A 55 4.20 16.19 22.69
N ALA A 56 4.57 17.20 23.49
CA ALA A 56 3.60 18.05 24.18
C ALA A 56 2.81 18.91 23.18
N THR A 57 3.50 19.55 22.24
CA THR A 57 2.91 20.35 21.13
C THR A 57 1.93 19.51 20.30
N ARG A 58 2.35 18.30 19.90
CA ARG A 58 1.50 17.34 19.18
C ARG A 58 0.22 17.02 19.97
N ARG A 59 0.33 16.69 21.27
CA ARG A 59 -0.85 16.39 22.10
C ARG A 59 -1.80 17.58 22.24
N ARG A 60 -1.30 18.82 22.27
CA ARG A 60 -2.14 20.02 22.34
C ARG A 60 -2.90 20.24 21.03
N LEU A 61 -2.25 20.05 19.88
CA LEU A 61 -2.92 20.03 18.57
C LEU A 61 -3.98 18.92 18.50
N GLU A 62 -3.66 17.70 18.94
CA GLU A 62 -4.62 16.57 19.00
C GLU A 62 -5.82 16.86 19.93
N ARG A 63 -5.69 17.75 20.93
CA ARG A 63 -6.79 18.22 21.80
C ARG A 63 -7.68 19.31 21.19
N GLY A 64 -7.37 19.83 20.00
CA GLY A 64 -8.11 20.96 19.40
C GLY A 64 -7.46 22.33 19.59
N GLU A 65 -6.32 22.44 20.28
CA GLU A 65 -5.68 23.74 20.53
C GLU A 65 -4.93 24.23 19.29
N GLY A 66 -5.26 25.44 18.81
CA GLY A 66 -4.43 26.15 17.84
C GLY A 66 -3.07 26.54 18.42
N MET A 67 -2.05 26.71 17.57
CA MET A 67 -0.67 27.02 17.96
C MET A 67 -0.02 28.08 17.07
N PRO A 68 0.93 28.87 17.60
CA PRO A 68 1.79 29.71 16.78
C PRO A 68 2.86 28.86 16.06
N ALA A 69 3.16 29.20 14.81
CA ALA A 69 4.17 28.51 14.01
C ALA A 69 4.95 29.48 13.10
N VAL A 70 6.21 29.17 12.80
CA VAL A 70 7.00 29.88 11.78
C VAL A 70 7.17 28.98 10.55
N VAL A 71 7.02 29.52 9.34
CA VAL A 71 7.42 28.82 8.11
C VAL A 71 8.94 28.66 8.09
N THR A 72 9.44 27.42 8.09
CA THR A 72 10.88 27.11 8.07
C THR A 72 11.36 26.52 6.75
N ASP A 73 10.44 26.08 5.90
CA ASP A 73 10.69 25.68 4.51
C ASP A 73 9.39 25.82 3.71
N ALA A 74 9.49 26.08 2.41
CA ALA A 74 8.34 26.26 1.53
C ALA A 74 8.70 25.86 0.09
N ASP A 75 8.30 24.64 -0.32
CA ASP A 75 8.47 24.18 -1.69
C ASP A 75 7.18 24.49 -2.50
N GLU A 76 7.29 25.28 -3.58
CA GLU A 76 6.14 25.60 -4.46
C GLU A 76 5.96 24.52 -5.54
N LYS A 77 4.71 24.11 -5.78
CA LYS A 77 4.29 23.28 -6.92
C LYS A 77 3.15 23.97 -7.66
N THR A 78 3.35 24.23 -8.95
CA THR A 78 2.26 24.61 -9.86
C THR A 78 1.79 23.36 -10.61
N ASP A 79 0.47 23.18 -10.74
CA ASP A 79 -0.09 22.10 -11.59
C ASP A 79 -0.29 22.54 -13.05
N ASN A 80 -0.80 21.64 -13.89
CA ASN A 80 -1.04 21.91 -15.32
C ASN A 80 -2.19 22.90 -15.58
N GLU A 81 -3.02 23.20 -14.58
CA GLU A 81 -4.12 24.17 -14.66
C GLU A 81 -3.70 25.57 -14.15
N GLY A 82 -2.51 25.68 -13.54
CA GLY A 82 -1.99 26.90 -12.95
C GLY A 82 -2.35 27.11 -11.49
N ASN A 83 -2.99 26.13 -10.83
CA ASN A 83 -3.18 26.15 -9.38
C ASN A 83 -1.84 25.97 -8.68
N VAL A 84 -1.68 26.58 -7.50
CA VAL A 84 -0.44 26.44 -6.71
C VAL A 84 -0.72 25.74 -5.38
N SER A 85 0.00 24.65 -5.17
CA SER A 85 0.11 23.97 -3.88
C SER A 85 1.45 24.30 -3.26
N LEU A 86 1.46 24.66 -1.97
CA LEU A 86 2.68 24.86 -1.20
C LEU A 86 2.89 23.68 -0.24
N ASP A 87 4.05 23.03 -0.33
CA ASP A 87 4.53 22.05 0.65
C ASP A 87 5.31 22.81 1.74
N LEU A 88 4.59 23.27 2.76
CA LEU A 88 5.13 24.11 3.83
C LEU A 88 5.66 23.25 4.98
N THR A 89 6.89 23.49 5.42
CA THR A 89 7.41 22.92 6.68
C THR A 89 7.40 23.99 7.77
N VAL A 90 6.43 23.91 8.67
CA VAL A 90 6.27 24.86 9.77
C VAL A 90 6.87 24.33 11.07
N ALA A 91 7.52 25.20 11.85
CA ALA A 91 7.99 24.91 13.20
C ALA A 91 7.00 25.45 14.23
N VAL A 92 6.33 24.55 14.93
CA VAL A 92 5.36 24.86 15.99
C VAL A 92 6.08 24.81 17.34
N HIS A 93 6.18 25.94 18.04
CA HIS A 93 6.80 25.98 19.36
C HIS A 93 5.72 25.95 20.45
N GLY A 94 5.83 24.97 21.35
CA GLY A 94 5.22 25.06 22.67
C GLY A 94 6.06 25.96 23.58
N ASP A 95 5.44 26.50 24.62
CA ASP A 95 5.97 27.61 25.44
C ASP A 95 7.37 27.33 26.05
N HIS A 96 7.71 26.05 26.27
CA HIS A 96 9.02 25.59 26.78
C HIS A 96 9.52 24.29 26.10
N THR A 97 9.32 24.10 24.79
CA THR A 97 9.67 22.84 24.11
C THR A 97 10.38 23.03 22.77
N ASP A 98 11.26 22.08 22.42
CA ASP A 98 11.82 21.91 21.07
C ASP A 98 10.74 22.09 19.97
N PRO A 99 11.07 22.75 18.84
CA PRO A 99 10.12 22.96 17.75
C PRO A 99 9.59 21.64 17.17
N TYR A 100 8.27 21.50 17.16
CA TYR A 100 7.58 20.42 16.47
C TYR A 100 7.41 20.80 15.00
N ARG A 101 8.15 20.15 14.09
CA ARG A 101 8.03 20.39 12.64
C ARG A 101 6.90 19.58 12.04
N ILE A 102 6.02 20.25 11.30
CA ILE A 102 4.89 19.65 10.57
C ILE A 102 4.99 20.03 9.09
N LYS A 103 4.67 19.10 8.18
CA LYS A 103 4.40 19.42 6.77
C LYS A 103 2.92 19.70 6.56
N ILE A 104 2.62 20.79 5.87
CA ILE A 104 1.26 21.20 5.48
C ILE A 104 1.28 21.37 3.96
N ALA A 105 0.48 20.56 3.26
CA ALA A 105 0.14 20.82 1.87
C ALA A 105 -1.15 21.67 1.86
N GLU A 106 -1.07 22.86 1.27
CA GLU A 106 -2.18 23.81 1.20
C GLU A 106 -2.25 24.42 -0.20
N SER A 107 -3.47 24.56 -0.74
CA SER A 107 -3.70 25.21 -2.04
C SER A 107 -3.85 26.72 -1.83
N VAL A 108 -3.03 27.51 -2.52
CA VAL A 108 -2.82 28.94 -2.21
C VAL A 108 -3.06 29.78 -3.46
N LYS A 109 -3.93 30.78 -3.33
CA LYS A 109 -4.19 31.75 -4.41
C LYS A 109 -2.91 32.53 -4.76
N PRO A 110 -2.63 32.84 -6.04
CA PRO A 110 -1.38 33.48 -6.45
C PRO A 110 -1.06 34.81 -5.76
N ASP A 111 -2.08 35.57 -5.35
CA ASP A 111 -2.00 36.84 -4.61
C ASP A 111 -1.74 36.68 -3.11
N HIS A 112 -1.96 35.49 -2.54
CA HIS A 112 -1.72 35.19 -1.12
C HIS A 112 -0.32 34.59 -0.83
N ARG A 113 0.46 34.21 -1.86
CA ARG A 113 1.75 33.47 -1.70
C ARG A 113 2.73 34.10 -0.71
N TRP A 114 2.77 35.43 -0.63
CA TRP A 114 3.67 36.17 0.27
C TRP A 114 3.46 35.85 1.76
N MET A 115 2.24 35.43 2.14
CA MET A 115 1.90 35.01 3.51
C MET A 115 2.60 33.70 3.95
N TYR A 116 3.23 32.99 3.03
CA TYR A 116 3.84 31.67 3.28
C TYR A 116 5.36 31.66 3.03
N THR A 117 5.99 32.84 3.03
CA THR A 117 7.45 32.97 2.93
C THR A 117 8.14 32.52 4.22
N VAL A 118 9.35 31.95 4.10
CA VAL A 118 10.16 31.52 5.24
C VAL A 118 10.40 32.67 6.22
N GLY A 119 10.20 32.41 7.52
CA GLY A 119 10.20 33.42 8.58
C GLY A 119 8.81 33.99 8.91
N THR A 120 7.79 33.78 8.07
CA THR A 120 6.43 34.27 8.37
C THR A 120 5.80 33.52 9.54
N LYS A 121 5.20 34.29 10.45
CA LYS A 121 4.42 33.80 11.59
C LYS A 121 3.00 33.44 11.15
N LEU A 122 2.54 32.25 11.51
CA LEU A 122 1.21 31.72 11.20
C LEU A 122 0.55 31.14 12.46
N VAL A 123 -0.77 30.98 12.43
CA VAL A 123 -1.49 30.10 13.37
C VAL A 123 -1.82 28.80 12.65
N VAL A 124 -1.46 27.67 13.25
CA VAL A 124 -1.91 26.35 12.81
C VAL A 124 -3.01 25.83 13.73
N VAL A 125 -4.04 25.22 13.15
CA VAL A 125 -5.19 24.64 13.84
C VAL A 125 -5.41 23.21 13.36
N PRO A 126 -5.84 22.26 14.21
CA PRO A 126 -6.07 20.88 13.78
C PRO A 126 -7.23 20.79 12.77
N LYS A 127 -7.03 20.12 11.64
CA LYS A 127 -8.08 19.86 10.62
C LYS A 127 -9.21 18.99 11.19
N ARG A 128 -8.90 18.11 12.16
CA ARG A 128 -9.86 17.24 12.87
C ARG A 128 -9.38 16.98 14.31
N PRO A 129 -10.26 17.03 15.34
CA PRO A 129 -9.90 16.62 16.70
C PRO A 129 -9.36 15.18 16.75
N GLY A 130 -8.38 14.92 17.62
CA GLY A 130 -7.76 13.60 17.77
C GLY A 130 -6.84 13.18 16.62
N ARG A 131 -6.60 14.02 15.61
CA ARG A 131 -5.65 13.77 14.52
C ARG A 131 -4.48 14.77 14.54
N PRO A 132 -3.29 14.40 14.02
CA PRO A 132 -2.15 15.30 13.86
C PRO A 132 -2.22 16.17 12.59
N GLU A 133 -3.28 16.01 11.78
CA GLU A 133 -3.57 16.83 10.59
C GLU A 133 -3.84 18.28 11.00
N VAL A 134 -3.14 19.27 10.42
CA VAL A 134 -3.35 20.71 10.69
C VAL A 134 -3.60 21.51 9.41
N ALA A 135 -4.29 22.64 9.56
CA ALA A 135 -4.51 23.70 8.59
C ALA A 135 -3.84 24.99 9.08
N ILE A 136 -3.65 25.94 8.17
CA ILE A 136 -3.30 27.31 8.51
C ILE A 136 -4.60 28.11 8.68
N ALA A 137 -4.75 28.84 9.78
CA ALA A 137 -5.91 29.72 9.97
C ALA A 137 -5.67 31.05 9.23
N GLU A 138 -6.30 31.23 8.06
CA GLU A 138 -6.17 32.44 7.23
C GLU A 138 -6.62 33.72 7.98
N HIS A 139 -7.61 33.60 8.85
CA HIS A 139 -8.20 34.68 9.64
C HIS A 139 -8.17 34.33 11.13
N PRO A 140 -6.99 34.43 11.79
CA PRO A 140 -6.87 34.15 13.21
C PRO A 140 -7.60 35.22 14.03
N GLY A 141 -8.21 34.81 15.16
CA GLY A 141 -8.92 35.74 16.05
C GLY A 141 -8.00 36.81 16.67
N PRO A 142 -8.55 37.89 17.25
CA PRO A 142 -7.73 38.99 17.81
C PRO A 142 -6.78 38.53 18.92
N GLU A 143 -7.19 37.56 19.74
CA GLU A 143 -6.33 36.88 20.74
C GLU A 143 -5.08 36.24 20.12
N TRP A 144 -5.15 35.80 18.86
CA TRP A 144 -4.05 35.16 18.15
C TRP A 144 -3.19 36.17 17.43
N ALA A 145 -3.75 37.26 16.91
CA ALA A 145 -2.98 38.38 16.37
C ALA A 145 -2.05 38.97 17.45
N GLU A 146 -2.60 39.26 18.63
CA GLU A 146 -1.82 39.77 19.78
C GLU A 146 -0.72 38.78 20.22
N ARG A 147 -1.02 37.48 20.23
CA ARG A 147 -0.03 36.44 20.58
C ARG A 147 1.04 36.29 19.50
N LEU A 148 0.70 36.34 18.21
CA LEU A 148 1.69 36.30 17.13
C LEU A 148 2.58 37.55 17.12
N GLU A 149 2.04 38.73 17.39
CA GLU A 149 2.84 39.96 17.52
C GLU A 149 3.92 39.79 18.60
N LYS A 150 3.49 39.41 19.81
CA LYS A 150 4.35 39.26 21.01
C LYS A 150 5.29 38.05 20.99
N TRP A 151 5.03 37.04 20.17
CA TRP A 151 5.84 35.82 20.10
C TRP A 151 7.17 36.09 19.35
N PRO A 152 8.34 35.84 19.96
CA PRO A 152 9.61 36.03 19.26
C PRO A 152 9.78 35.00 18.13
N VAL A 153 10.26 35.45 16.97
CA VAL A 153 10.83 34.53 15.97
C VAL A 153 12.17 34.04 16.54
N PRO A 154 12.46 32.73 16.59
CA PRO A 154 13.77 32.25 16.99
C PRO A 154 14.83 32.78 16.02
N GLU A 155 15.86 33.46 16.53
CA GLU A 155 16.99 33.93 15.70
C GLU A 155 17.73 32.72 15.07
N ASP A 156 18.01 31.71 15.89
CA ASP A 156 18.40 30.38 15.45
C ASP A 156 17.15 29.57 15.02
N LEU A 157 16.54 29.92 13.88
CA LEU A 157 15.73 28.93 13.15
C LEU A 157 16.66 27.76 12.80
N PRO A 158 16.47 26.54 13.35
CA PRO A 158 17.45 25.48 13.18
C PRO A 158 17.60 25.19 11.68
N PRO A 159 18.84 25.10 11.15
CA PRO A 159 19.11 25.14 9.71
C PRO A 159 18.24 24.15 8.94
N ARG A 160 17.92 24.46 7.67
CA ARG A 160 17.13 23.60 6.75
C ARG A 160 17.64 22.18 6.90
N ALA A 161 16.90 21.35 7.64
CA ALA A 161 17.53 20.22 8.34
C ALA A 161 18.17 19.33 7.30
N GLU A 162 19.49 19.09 7.42
CA GLU A 162 20.28 18.31 6.46
C GLU A 162 19.45 17.11 6.06
N THR A 163 18.94 17.15 4.82
CA THR A 163 17.66 16.51 4.50
C THR A 163 17.74 15.06 4.93
N LYS A 164 16.75 14.55 5.71
CA LYS A 164 16.84 13.22 6.35
C LYS A 164 17.43 12.16 5.42
N ILE A 165 17.09 12.23 4.13
CA ILE A 165 17.83 11.75 2.95
C ILE A 165 19.33 11.41 3.16
N GLU A 166 20.20 12.29 3.66
CA GLU A 166 21.63 12.02 3.89
C GLU A 166 21.82 10.90 4.94
N VAL A 167 21.22 11.08 6.12
CA VAL A 167 21.26 10.10 7.22
C VAL A 167 20.56 8.80 6.80
N THR A 168 19.40 8.91 6.14
CA THR A 168 18.63 7.81 5.57
C THR A 168 19.41 7.08 4.49
N ARG A 169 20.17 7.75 3.62
CA ARG A 169 21.05 7.12 2.60
C ARG A 169 22.17 6.34 3.27
N ARG A 170 22.83 6.90 4.28
CA ARG A 170 23.89 6.18 5.03
C ARG A 170 23.34 4.94 5.75
N HIS A 171 22.18 5.05 6.41
CA HIS A 171 21.55 3.90 7.09
C HIS A 171 20.95 2.88 6.11
N ALA A 172 20.35 3.32 5.01
CA ALA A 172 19.87 2.44 3.94
C ALA A 172 21.02 1.71 3.25
N ALA A 173 22.16 2.38 3.01
CA ALA A 173 23.36 1.73 2.49
C ALA A 173 23.88 0.64 3.44
N VAL A 174 23.90 0.89 4.76
CA VAL A 174 24.24 -0.13 5.76
C VAL A 174 23.24 -1.29 5.75
N PHE A 175 21.92 -1.00 5.72
CA PHE A 175 20.88 -2.04 5.71
C PHE A 175 20.91 -2.89 4.44
N VAL A 176 21.05 -2.25 3.26
CA VAL A 176 21.19 -2.93 1.96
C VAL A 176 22.48 -3.75 1.92
N THR A 177 23.60 -3.23 2.46
CA THR A 177 24.86 -4.00 2.55
C THR A 177 24.70 -5.23 3.45
N ALA A 178 24.02 -5.10 4.60
CA ALA A 178 23.74 -6.23 5.49
C ALA A 178 22.79 -7.27 4.85
N LEU A 179 21.76 -6.81 4.14
CA LEU A 179 20.83 -7.65 3.39
C LEU A 179 21.54 -8.43 2.27
N LEU A 180 22.35 -7.75 1.45
CA LEU A 180 23.13 -8.36 0.37
C LEU A 180 24.17 -9.34 0.91
N ALA A 181 24.82 -9.04 2.04
CA ALA A 181 25.72 -9.98 2.71
C ALA A 181 24.97 -11.24 3.22
N GLY A 182 23.79 -11.06 3.81
CA GLY A 182 22.91 -12.17 4.23
C GLY A 182 22.45 -13.04 3.06
N ILE A 183 22.09 -12.42 1.93
CA ILE A 183 21.77 -13.11 0.67
C ILE A 183 22.99 -13.89 0.15
N ALA A 184 24.18 -13.28 0.08
CA ALA A 184 25.39 -13.92 -0.42
C ALA A 184 25.80 -15.14 0.42
N VAL A 185 25.74 -15.03 1.75
CA VAL A 185 25.99 -16.15 2.67
C VAL A 185 24.92 -17.25 2.52
N SER A 186 23.65 -16.88 2.34
CA SER A 186 22.57 -17.84 2.12
C SER A 186 22.76 -18.59 0.79
N ALA A 187 23.10 -17.88 -0.29
CA ALA A 187 23.33 -18.47 -1.61
C ALA A 187 24.51 -19.43 -1.63
N ALA A 188 25.58 -19.14 -0.88
CA ALA A 188 26.73 -20.03 -0.73
C ALA A 188 26.42 -21.34 0.01
N ILE A 189 25.38 -21.38 0.84
CA ILE A 189 25.01 -22.53 1.69
C ILE A 189 23.79 -23.29 1.13
N ARG A 190 22.84 -22.58 0.51
CA ARG A 190 21.63 -23.11 -0.12
C ARG A 190 21.30 -22.30 -1.39
N PRO A 191 21.98 -22.54 -2.52
CA PRO A 191 21.80 -21.73 -3.73
C PRO A 191 20.36 -21.79 -4.27
N ALA A 192 19.72 -22.97 -4.30
CA ALA A 192 18.36 -23.13 -4.80
C ALA A 192 17.31 -22.33 -4.00
N ALA A 193 17.21 -22.59 -2.68
CA ALA A 193 16.26 -21.89 -1.81
C ALA A 193 16.54 -20.38 -1.69
N THR A 194 17.80 -19.95 -1.87
CA THR A 194 18.11 -18.52 -1.91
C THR A 194 17.72 -17.88 -3.24
N ALA A 195 17.89 -18.58 -4.37
CA ALA A 195 17.44 -18.09 -5.67
C ALA A 195 15.90 -17.96 -5.73
N GLU A 196 15.17 -18.88 -5.09
CA GLU A 196 13.72 -18.84 -4.91
C GLU A 196 13.28 -17.58 -4.12
N VAL A 197 13.84 -17.37 -2.92
CA VAL A 197 13.49 -16.21 -2.06
C VAL A 197 13.94 -14.87 -2.67
N VAL A 198 15.15 -14.80 -3.25
CA VAL A 198 15.65 -13.59 -3.92
C VAL A 198 14.85 -13.32 -5.19
N GLY A 199 14.45 -14.36 -5.93
CA GLY A 199 13.50 -14.26 -7.03
C GLY A 199 12.22 -13.57 -6.59
N GLY A 200 11.50 -14.15 -5.63
CA GLY A 200 10.22 -13.61 -5.14
C GLY A 200 10.31 -12.17 -4.59
N VAL A 201 11.44 -11.77 -4.00
CA VAL A 201 11.62 -10.42 -3.43
C VAL A 201 12.03 -9.36 -4.47
N PHE A 202 12.79 -9.73 -5.51
CA PHE A 202 13.40 -8.75 -6.43
C PHE A 202 12.93 -8.83 -7.89
N SER A 203 12.20 -9.86 -8.30
CA SER A 203 11.75 -10.00 -9.70
C SER A 203 10.55 -9.13 -10.10
N GLY A 204 9.94 -8.42 -9.14
CA GLY A 204 8.65 -7.78 -9.36
C GLY A 204 7.44 -8.73 -9.27
N ALA A 205 7.64 -10.01 -8.91
CA ALA A 205 6.57 -11.03 -8.81
C ALA A 205 5.44 -10.72 -7.80
N TYR A 206 5.51 -9.62 -7.04
CA TYR A 206 4.33 -9.04 -6.39
C TYR A 206 3.24 -8.60 -7.39
N ASN A 207 3.59 -8.42 -8.68
CA ASN A 207 2.67 -8.18 -9.79
C ASN A 207 2.23 -9.46 -10.53
N ASP A 208 2.65 -10.68 -10.15
CA ASP A 208 2.05 -11.90 -10.69
C ASP A 208 0.71 -12.21 -9.97
N PHE A 209 -0.19 -11.24 -10.15
CA PHE A 209 -1.51 -11.03 -9.51
C PHE A 209 -2.18 -12.29 -8.97
N VAL A 210 -2.25 -13.31 -9.81
CA VAL A 210 -3.19 -14.41 -9.68
C VAL A 210 -2.56 -15.60 -8.96
N PHE A 211 -1.37 -15.51 -8.33
CA PHE A 211 -0.72 -16.64 -7.63
C PHE A 211 -0.19 -16.34 -6.22
N GLY A 212 -1.03 -16.65 -5.23
CA GLY A 212 -0.63 -16.79 -3.82
C GLY A 212 -1.74 -17.38 -2.94
N ASP A 213 -1.38 -17.83 -1.73
CA ASP A 213 -2.28 -18.45 -0.74
C ASP A 213 -3.50 -17.58 -0.40
N ARG A 214 -3.32 -16.26 -0.49
CA ARG A 214 -4.36 -15.25 -0.24
C ARG A 214 -5.59 -15.39 -1.13
N ARG A 215 -5.49 -16.04 -2.31
CA ARG A 215 -6.65 -16.25 -3.20
C ARG A 215 -7.67 -17.18 -2.59
N ALA A 216 -7.22 -18.27 -1.98
CA ALA A 216 -8.10 -19.19 -1.27
C ALA A 216 -8.75 -18.49 -0.07
N GLN A 217 -8.01 -17.64 0.64
CA GLN A 217 -8.55 -16.80 1.72
C GLN A 217 -9.58 -15.77 1.21
N ALA A 218 -9.28 -15.07 0.09
CA ALA A 218 -10.13 -14.05 -0.50
C ALA A 218 -11.45 -14.63 -1.01
N VAL A 219 -11.38 -15.71 -1.82
CA VAL A 219 -12.55 -16.43 -2.30
C VAL A 219 -13.35 -16.98 -1.12
N ALA A 220 -12.71 -17.64 -0.15
CA ALA A 220 -13.41 -18.16 1.03
C ALA A 220 -14.17 -17.05 1.78
N ARG A 221 -13.56 -15.88 2.01
CA ARG A 221 -14.22 -14.73 2.66
C ARG A 221 -15.36 -14.16 1.83
N LEU A 222 -15.17 -13.95 0.52
CA LEU A 222 -16.24 -13.50 -0.36
C LEU A 222 -17.42 -14.49 -0.37
N THR A 223 -17.15 -15.80 -0.31
CA THR A 223 -18.22 -16.82 -0.24
C THR A 223 -18.88 -17.02 1.12
N GLU A 224 -18.26 -16.56 2.20
CA GLU A 224 -18.81 -16.66 3.56
C GLU A 224 -20.05 -15.77 3.71
N ASP A 225 -19.98 -14.56 3.15
CA ASP A 225 -21.09 -13.61 3.07
C ASP A 225 -21.94 -13.80 1.78
N HIS A 226 -21.33 -14.25 0.68
CA HIS A 226 -21.97 -14.37 -0.65
C HIS A 226 -21.76 -15.75 -1.30
N PRO A 227 -22.51 -16.80 -0.89
CA PRO A 227 -22.27 -18.18 -1.32
C PRO A 227 -22.64 -18.49 -2.79
N GLU A 228 -23.34 -17.58 -3.47
CA GLU A 228 -23.65 -17.65 -4.90
C GLU A 228 -23.09 -16.42 -5.61
N VAL A 229 -22.21 -16.61 -6.60
CA VAL A 229 -21.64 -15.52 -7.40
C VAL A 229 -21.85 -15.77 -8.89
N ALA A 230 -21.95 -14.70 -9.66
CA ALA A 230 -22.00 -14.72 -11.13
C ALA A 230 -20.59 -14.75 -11.74
N ALA A 231 -19.65 -13.99 -11.16
CA ALA A 231 -18.28 -13.90 -11.61
C ALA A 231 -17.31 -13.62 -10.45
N ILE A 232 -16.03 -13.96 -10.66
CA ILE A 232 -14.90 -13.58 -9.80
C ILE A 232 -13.81 -12.98 -10.69
N GLU A 233 -13.21 -11.87 -10.30
CA GLU A 233 -12.07 -11.25 -10.97
C GLU A 233 -10.86 -11.17 -10.03
N PHE A 234 -9.72 -11.69 -10.48
CA PHE A 234 -8.44 -11.61 -9.78
C PHE A 234 -7.60 -10.47 -10.37
N ARG A 235 -7.23 -9.53 -9.50
CA ARG A 235 -6.29 -8.42 -9.72
C ARG A 235 -5.06 -8.64 -8.78
N SER A 236 -3.83 -8.17 -9.00
CA SER A 236 -3.22 -7.10 -9.90
C SER A 236 -2.70 -6.26 -8.66
N ASP A 237 -3.32 -5.11 -8.41
CA ASP A 237 -3.37 -4.40 -7.12
C ASP A 237 -3.57 -5.30 -5.86
N GLY A 238 -3.96 -6.56 -6.03
CA GLY A 238 -4.14 -7.59 -5.01
C GLY A 238 -5.61 -7.80 -4.62
N ARG A 239 -6.52 -7.13 -5.33
CA ARG A 239 -7.97 -7.18 -5.09
C ARG A 239 -8.56 -8.43 -5.73
N VAL A 240 -9.48 -9.08 -5.02
CA VAL A 240 -10.36 -10.09 -5.62
C VAL A 240 -11.77 -9.53 -5.61
N LEU A 241 -12.37 -9.38 -6.79
CA LEU A 241 -13.75 -8.93 -6.95
C LEU A 241 -14.65 -10.16 -7.10
N ALA A 242 -15.87 -10.09 -6.54
CA ALA A 242 -16.94 -11.03 -6.84
C ALA A 242 -18.22 -10.27 -7.19
N ASP A 243 -18.83 -10.60 -8.33
CA ASP A 243 -20.15 -10.12 -8.70
C ASP A 243 -21.19 -11.09 -8.11
N ALA A 244 -21.90 -10.66 -7.07
CA ALA A 244 -22.84 -11.50 -6.32
C ALA A 244 -24.26 -10.93 -6.31
N ARG A 245 -25.25 -11.77 -5.98
CA ARG A 245 -26.67 -11.39 -5.98
C ARG A 245 -26.93 -10.23 -5.00
N ALA A 246 -27.45 -9.10 -5.48
CA ALA A 246 -27.64 -7.89 -4.68
C ALA A 246 -28.73 -8.08 -3.60
N GLU A 247 -28.39 -7.82 -2.32
CA GLU A 247 -29.28 -8.04 -1.16
C GLU A 247 -30.69 -7.43 -1.33
N ARG A 248 -30.74 -6.22 -1.89
CA ARG A 248 -31.96 -5.39 -1.95
C ARG A 248 -32.83 -5.66 -3.16
N ASN A 249 -32.28 -6.28 -4.20
CA ASN A 249 -33.03 -6.67 -5.38
C ASN A 249 -32.34 -7.88 -6.04
N PRO A 250 -32.87 -9.09 -5.91
CA PRO A 250 -32.23 -10.28 -6.46
C PRO A 250 -32.20 -10.29 -7.99
N MET A 251 -32.85 -9.35 -8.70
CA MET A 251 -32.72 -9.20 -10.16
C MET A 251 -31.40 -8.56 -10.61
N TYR A 252 -30.58 -8.06 -9.69
CA TYR A 252 -29.35 -7.33 -9.97
C TYR A 252 -28.14 -7.94 -9.24
N LEU A 253 -26.95 -7.59 -9.71
CA LEU A 253 -25.68 -7.95 -9.10
C LEU A 253 -25.06 -6.74 -8.41
N ASP A 254 -24.40 -6.97 -7.28
CA ASP A 254 -23.50 -6.04 -6.61
C ASP A 254 -22.07 -6.60 -6.69
N THR A 255 -21.08 -5.73 -6.90
CA THR A 255 -19.65 -6.11 -6.88
C THR A 255 -19.09 -5.92 -5.47
N TYR A 256 -18.42 -6.95 -4.96
CA TYR A 256 -17.75 -6.98 -3.67
C TYR A 256 -16.26 -7.17 -3.86
N ALA A 257 -15.43 -6.29 -3.30
CA ALA A 257 -13.98 -6.33 -3.35
C ALA A 257 -13.41 -6.83 -2.01
N TYR A 258 -12.60 -7.89 -2.06
CA TYR A 258 -11.72 -8.29 -0.97
C TYR A 258 -10.38 -7.57 -1.10
N GLU A 259 -9.99 -6.81 -0.07
CA GLU A 259 -8.76 -6.02 -0.03
C GLU A 259 -8.19 -6.01 1.40
N TYR A 260 -6.87 -6.25 1.54
CA TYR A 260 -6.12 -6.29 2.81
C TYR A 260 -6.66 -7.17 3.97
N GLY A 261 -7.71 -7.96 3.76
CA GLY A 261 -8.36 -8.79 4.78
C GLY A 261 -9.85 -8.53 4.97
N GLU A 262 -10.36 -7.43 4.41
CA GLU A 262 -11.75 -6.97 4.56
C GLU A 262 -12.51 -7.16 3.24
N VAL A 263 -13.82 -7.48 3.33
CA VAL A 263 -14.74 -7.47 2.18
C VAL A 263 -15.49 -6.14 2.18
N THR A 264 -15.56 -5.48 1.03
CA THR A 264 -16.23 -4.19 0.86
C THR A 264 -17.16 -4.23 -0.36
N ARG A 265 -18.36 -3.66 -0.25
CA ARG A 265 -19.31 -3.57 -1.37
C ARG A 265 -19.04 -2.29 -2.17
N GLU A 266 -18.53 -2.43 -3.39
CA GLU A 266 -18.20 -1.27 -4.24
C GLU A 266 -19.46 -0.60 -4.80
N GLY A 267 -20.49 -1.39 -5.13
CA GLY A 267 -21.75 -0.89 -5.66
C GLY A 267 -22.48 -1.93 -6.50
N PRO A 268 -23.47 -1.52 -7.31
CA PRO A 268 -24.03 -2.36 -8.36
C PRO A 268 -22.93 -2.74 -9.35
N ALA A 269 -22.91 -4.00 -9.77
CA ALA A 269 -21.97 -4.47 -10.79
C ALA A 269 -22.14 -3.72 -12.12
N THR A 270 -21.06 -3.61 -12.90
CA THR A 270 -21.09 -2.94 -14.22
C THR A 270 -21.93 -3.70 -15.25
N ASP A 271 -22.04 -5.02 -15.10
CA ASP A 271 -22.67 -5.93 -16.05
C ASP A 271 -24.04 -6.41 -15.55
N GLN A 272 -25.03 -5.52 -15.58
CA GLN A 272 -26.42 -5.79 -15.16
C GLN A 272 -27.20 -6.60 -16.24
N ARG A 273 -26.65 -7.73 -16.66
CA ARG A 273 -27.32 -8.69 -17.55
C ARG A 273 -28.42 -9.46 -16.81
N PRO A 274 -29.51 -9.88 -17.49
CA PRO A 274 -30.56 -10.69 -16.86
C PRO A 274 -30.01 -12.08 -16.49
N TYR A 275 -29.79 -12.31 -15.19
CA TYR A 275 -29.39 -13.60 -14.59
C TYR A 275 -28.33 -14.39 -15.38
N PRO A 276 -27.03 -14.07 -15.25
CA PRO A 276 -25.99 -15.07 -15.49
C PRO A 276 -26.18 -16.28 -14.55
N ASP A 277 -25.75 -17.46 -15.02
CA ASP A 277 -25.73 -18.67 -14.22
C ASP A 277 -24.79 -18.48 -13.01
N LEU A 278 -25.33 -18.62 -11.79
CA LEU A 278 -24.58 -18.49 -10.55
C LEU A 278 -23.83 -19.79 -10.26
N PHE A 279 -22.59 -19.68 -9.78
CA PHE A 279 -21.78 -20.80 -9.31
C PHE A 279 -21.40 -20.65 -7.83
N ALA A 280 -21.08 -21.78 -7.20
CA ALA A 280 -20.55 -21.84 -5.84
C ALA A 280 -19.01 -21.87 -5.91
N PRO A 281 -18.28 -20.81 -5.53
CA PRO A 281 -16.84 -20.72 -5.79
C PRO A 281 -15.97 -21.74 -5.06
N GLY A 282 -16.49 -22.44 -4.06
CA GLY A 282 -15.80 -23.56 -3.42
C GLY A 282 -15.52 -24.76 -4.35
N SER A 283 -16.06 -24.77 -5.58
CA SER A 283 -15.69 -25.74 -6.63
C SER A 283 -14.60 -25.24 -7.59
N LEU A 284 -14.13 -24.00 -7.43
CA LEU A 284 -13.11 -23.39 -8.29
C LEU A 284 -11.72 -23.95 -7.97
N ASP A 285 -11.12 -24.67 -8.92
CA ASP A 285 -9.69 -24.98 -8.88
C ASP A 285 -8.89 -23.70 -9.16
N LEU A 286 -8.32 -23.13 -8.09
CA LEU A 286 -7.51 -21.91 -8.16
C LEU A 286 -6.14 -22.13 -8.81
N ASP A 287 -5.62 -23.35 -8.83
CA ASP A 287 -4.27 -23.63 -9.34
C ASP A 287 -4.27 -23.83 -10.86
N VAL A 288 -5.38 -24.35 -11.41
CA VAL A 288 -5.67 -24.35 -12.85
C VAL A 288 -5.57 -22.95 -13.47
N ILE A 289 -5.94 -21.89 -12.74
CA ILE A 289 -5.82 -20.49 -13.22
C ILE A 289 -4.34 -20.12 -13.51
N GLY A 290 -3.36 -20.77 -12.87
CA GLY A 290 -1.92 -20.56 -13.12
C GLY A 290 -1.39 -21.26 -14.34
N VAL A 291 -1.98 -22.41 -14.67
CA VAL A 291 -1.75 -23.06 -15.95
C VAL A 291 -2.32 -22.18 -17.07
N MET A 292 -3.52 -21.62 -16.88
CA MET A 292 -4.17 -20.71 -17.83
C MET A 292 -3.41 -19.38 -18.00
N ALA A 293 -2.98 -18.73 -16.93
CA ALA A 293 -2.27 -17.44 -16.99
C ALA A 293 -0.93 -17.57 -17.73
N ASN A 294 -0.13 -18.60 -17.40
CA ASN A 294 1.12 -18.85 -18.12
C ASN A 294 0.87 -19.25 -19.59
N ARG A 295 -0.18 -20.03 -19.86
CA ARG A 295 -0.59 -20.35 -21.24
C ARG A 295 -1.08 -19.11 -22.02
N ALA A 296 -1.69 -18.14 -21.36
CA ALA A 296 -2.07 -16.86 -21.96
C ALA A 296 -0.85 -16.02 -22.33
N ARG A 297 0.19 -15.98 -21.47
CA ARG A 297 1.49 -15.34 -21.78
C ARG A 297 2.12 -15.95 -23.04
N GLU A 298 2.13 -17.27 -23.16
CA GLU A 298 2.62 -17.98 -24.37
C GLU A 298 1.81 -17.66 -25.63
N LEU A 299 0.48 -17.62 -25.53
CA LEU A 299 -0.41 -17.42 -26.68
C LEU A 299 -0.46 -15.96 -27.15
N THR A 300 -0.39 -15.00 -26.24
CA THR A 300 -0.36 -13.56 -26.54
C THR A 300 1.04 -13.03 -26.83
N GLY A 301 2.11 -13.71 -26.39
CA GLY A 301 3.47 -13.19 -26.45
C GLY A 301 3.76 -12.05 -25.46
N ILE A 302 2.82 -11.71 -24.59
CA ILE A 302 3.00 -10.71 -23.52
C ILE A 302 3.61 -11.45 -22.32
N HIS A 303 4.95 -11.43 -22.25
CA HIS A 303 5.70 -12.19 -21.24
C HIS A 303 5.84 -11.45 -19.90
N ASP A 304 5.92 -10.11 -19.94
CA ASP A 304 6.10 -9.24 -18.77
C ASP A 304 5.00 -8.16 -18.79
N PRO A 305 3.76 -8.50 -18.39
CA PRO A 305 2.61 -7.59 -18.45
C PRO A 305 2.69 -6.52 -17.35
N GLY A 306 2.37 -5.28 -17.73
CA GLY A 306 2.11 -4.18 -16.79
C GLY A 306 0.75 -4.31 -16.07
N ASP A 307 -0.22 -5.00 -16.70
CA ASP A 307 -1.51 -5.37 -16.10
C ASP A 307 -1.97 -6.76 -16.59
N ALA A 308 -2.50 -7.61 -15.70
CA ALA A 308 -2.70 -9.04 -15.93
C ALA A 308 -3.87 -9.62 -15.11
N GLN A 309 -5.10 -9.37 -15.56
CA GLN A 309 -6.34 -9.72 -14.87
C GLN A 309 -6.81 -11.14 -15.26
N ALA A 310 -7.48 -11.86 -14.35
CA ALA A 310 -8.16 -13.11 -14.68
C ALA A 310 -9.60 -13.13 -14.13
N ARG A 311 -10.60 -13.27 -15.00
CA ARG A 311 -12.02 -13.32 -14.63
C ARG A 311 -12.60 -14.71 -14.89
N VAL A 312 -13.41 -15.21 -13.97
CA VAL A 312 -14.08 -16.53 -14.04
C VAL A 312 -15.58 -16.36 -13.88
N TRP A 313 -16.37 -16.95 -14.79
CA TRP A 313 -17.84 -16.92 -14.77
C TRP A 313 -18.41 -18.13 -15.53
N ILE A 314 -19.73 -18.32 -15.53
CA ILE A 314 -20.37 -19.29 -16.43
C ILE A 314 -20.83 -18.58 -17.72
N ALA A 315 -20.37 -19.10 -18.87
CA ALA A 315 -20.84 -18.71 -20.20
C ALA A 315 -21.54 -19.92 -20.84
N ASP A 316 -22.79 -19.77 -21.27
CA ASP A 316 -23.58 -20.80 -21.96
C ASP A 316 -23.56 -22.18 -21.26
N GLY A 317 -23.64 -22.18 -19.92
CA GLY A 317 -23.57 -23.38 -19.08
C GLY A 317 -22.16 -23.94 -18.83
N VAL A 318 -21.11 -23.31 -19.35
CA VAL A 318 -19.69 -23.72 -19.20
C VAL A 318 -18.95 -22.75 -18.28
N LEU A 319 -18.36 -23.27 -17.20
CA LEU A 319 -17.43 -22.50 -16.36
C LEU A 319 -16.20 -22.12 -17.20
N THR A 320 -15.98 -20.81 -17.31
CA THR A 320 -15.11 -20.15 -18.27
C THR A 320 -14.16 -19.21 -17.53
N CYS A 321 -12.88 -19.24 -17.87
CA CYS A 321 -11.87 -18.32 -17.34
C CYS A 321 -11.26 -17.51 -18.49
N GLN A 322 -11.29 -16.19 -18.40
CA GLN A 322 -10.58 -15.31 -19.32
C GLN A 322 -9.40 -14.65 -18.61
N VAL A 323 -8.23 -14.75 -19.22
CA VAL A 323 -7.03 -14.02 -18.81
C VAL A 323 -6.83 -12.86 -19.78
N PHE A 324 -6.69 -11.65 -19.25
CA PHE A 324 -6.43 -10.42 -19.97
C PHE A 324 -5.04 -9.91 -19.57
N LEU A 325 -4.17 -9.64 -20.55
CA LEU A 325 -2.77 -9.24 -20.38
C LEU A 325 -2.52 -7.96 -21.16
N THR A 326 -1.82 -6.98 -20.57
CA THR A 326 -1.46 -5.71 -21.19
C THR A 326 -0.04 -5.30 -20.81
N ASP A 327 0.72 -4.80 -21.77
CA ASP A 327 1.97 -4.07 -21.57
C ASP A 327 1.85 -2.63 -22.13
N ASP A 328 2.95 -1.86 -22.11
CA ASP A 328 3.00 -0.46 -22.58
C ASP A 328 2.56 -0.26 -24.06
N TYR A 329 2.51 -1.34 -24.87
CA TYR A 329 2.33 -1.28 -26.33
C TYR A 329 1.19 -2.16 -26.85
N VAL A 330 0.88 -3.30 -26.20
CA VAL A 330 -0.14 -4.25 -26.65
C VAL A 330 -1.00 -4.77 -25.50
N GLN A 331 -2.26 -5.07 -25.82
CA GLN A 331 -3.19 -5.83 -24.99
C GLN A 331 -3.58 -7.12 -25.71
N GLY A 332 -3.79 -8.20 -24.96
CA GLY A 332 -4.23 -9.50 -25.47
C GLY A 332 -5.03 -10.27 -24.44
N GLN A 333 -5.96 -11.10 -24.90
CA GLN A 333 -6.80 -11.92 -24.03
C GLN A 333 -6.92 -13.35 -24.56
N VAL A 334 -7.06 -14.29 -23.64
CA VAL A 334 -7.35 -15.71 -23.93
C VAL A 334 -8.47 -16.18 -23.00
N THR A 335 -9.51 -16.75 -23.61
CA THR A 335 -10.64 -17.35 -22.91
C THR A 335 -10.49 -18.88 -22.95
N PHE A 336 -10.57 -19.50 -21.78
CA PHE A 336 -10.42 -20.93 -21.55
C PHE A 336 -11.69 -21.54 -20.95
N SER A 337 -11.94 -22.81 -21.24
CA SER A 337 -12.88 -23.64 -20.46
C SER A 337 -12.24 -24.03 -19.12
N ALA A 338 -13.03 -24.54 -18.17
CA ALA A 338 -12.54 -25.07 -16.89
C ALA A 338 -11.47 -26.19 -17.01
N THR A 339 -11.25 -26.80 -18.18
CA THR A 339 -10.19 -27.80 -18.40
C THR A 339 -8.90 -27.20 -19.00
N GLY A 340 -8.86 -25.89 -19.27
CA GLY A 340 -7.72 -25.23 -19.91
C GLY A 340 -7.73 -25.29 -21.45
N GLU A 341 -8.82 -25.75 -22.06
CA GLU A 341 -9.00 -25.67 -23.52
C GLU A 341 -9.28 -24.23 -23.94
N VAL A 342 -8.61 -23.75 -25.00
CA VAL A 342 -8.78 -22.38 -25.51
C VAL A 342 -10.09 -22.27 -26.30
N LEU A 343 -11.06 -21.55 -25.73
CA LEU A 343 -12.35 -21.24 -26.35
C LEU A 343 -12.25 -20.03 -27.30
N GLY A 344 -11.31 -19.12 -27.07
CA GLY A 344 -11.05 -17.97 -27.91
C GLY A 344 -9.82 -17.18 -27.49
N MET A 345 -9.27 -16.37 -28.38
CA MET A 345 -8.15 -15.47 -28.11
C MET A 345 -8.12 -14.31 -29.09
N SER A 346 -7.60 -13.15 -28.67
CA SER A 346 -7.50 -11.96 -29.51
C SER A 346 -6.41 -11.00 -28.99
N GLY A 347 -5.81 -10.21 -29.88
CA GLY A 347 -4.77 -9.23 -29.52
C GLY A 347 -3.40 -9.87 -29.27
N GLY A 348 -2.59 -9.28 -28.38
CA GLY A 348 -1.23 -9.73 -28.07
C GLY A 348 -0.16 -9.13 -28.98
N ALA A 349 1.09 -9.51 -28.73
CA ALA A 349 2.27 -9.03 -29.44
C ALA A 349 2.26 -9.45 -30.94
N PRO A 350 2.83 -8.63 -31.85
CA PRO A 350 2.92 -8.96 -33.27
C PRO A 350 3.61 -10.31 -33.52
N GLY A 351 2.92 -11.22 -34.21
CA GLY A 351 3.44 -12.58 -34.48
C GLY A 351 3.19 -13.60 -33.37
N SER A 352 2.46 -13.26 -32.32
CA SER A 352 1.91 -14.22 -31.34
C SER A 352 0.82 -15.13 -31.96
N ALA A 353 0.27 -16.06 -31.17
CA ALA A 353 -0.85 -16.90 -31.62
C ALA A 353 -2.17 -16.11 -31.63
N ALA A 354 -2.43 -15.34 -30.56
CA ALA A 354 -3.61 -14.50 -30.45
C ALA A 354 -3.65 -13.40 -31.54
N ALA A 355 -2.50 -12.83 -31.92
CA ALA A 355 -2.41 -11.81 -32.97
C ALA A 355 -2.60 -12.36 -34.40
N ARG A 356 -2.73 -13.69 -34.55
CA ARG A 356 -3.12 -14.38 -35.80
C ARG A 356 -4.51 -15.01 -35.74
N ALA A 357 -5.22 -14.88 -34.62
CA ALA A 357 -6.61 -15.33 -34.47
C ALA A 357 -7.63 -14.24 -34.84
N ASN A 358 -7.17 -12.98 -34.84
CA ASN A 358 -7.84 -11.82 -35.44
C ASN A 358 -7.53 -11.71 -36.94
#